data_AF-A0A9P1VV51-F1
#
_entry.id   AF-A0A9P1VV51-F1
#
_cell.length_a   1.000
_cell.length_b   1.000
_cell.length_c   1.000
_cell.angle_alpha   90.00
_cell.angle_beta   90.00
_cell.angle_gamma   90.00
#
_symmetry.space_group_name_H-M   'P 1'
#
loop_
_entity.id
_entity.type
_entity.pdbx_description
1 polymer ?
#
loop_
_entity_poly.entity_id
_entity_poly.type
_entity_poly.pdbx_seq_one_letter_code
_entity_poly.pdbx_strand_id
1 'polypeptide(L)'
;MDSPSETRTLLKAFSDFVESEDMAEEQAREKTETLVDYATSQARIGEPMTLDALSELMDDQQPRAFYDYIRNKDYGLSPEIPADKRTLNQFRRFTGRAEGLSISFEAHLLGSKVEYDEERDMLIIRQLPTQLKDQLKRRKD
;
A
#
# COMPACT_ATOMS: atom_id res chain seq x y z
N MET A 1 2.93 -20.86 3.61
CA MET A 1 2.02 -20.29 2.58
C MET A 1 2.85 -20.06 1.31
N ASP A 2 2.27 -19.62 0.19
CA ASP A 2 3.09 -19.16 -0.96
C ASP A 2 3.57 -17.71 -0.73
N SER A 3 4.60 -17.28 -1.47
CA SER A 3 5.19 -15.95 -1.26
C SER A 3 4.19 -14.79 -1.40
N PRO A 4 3.33 -14.77 -2.44
CA PRO A 4 2.31 -13.73 -2.55
C PRO A 4 1.30 -13.74 -1.39
N SER A 5 0.90 -14.90 -0.89
CA SER A 5 -0.03 -15.00 0.24
C SER A 5 0.61 -14.49 1.52
N GLU A 6 1.87 -14.80 1.82
CA GLU A 6 2.53 -14.27 3.03
C GLU A 6 2.69 -12.76 2.99
N THR A 7 3.10 -12.20 1.84
CA THR A 7 3.15 -10.74 1.67
C THR A 7 1.76 -10.12 1.85
N ARG A 8 0.68 -10.72 1.33
CA ARG A 8 -0.69 -10.22 1.55
C ARG A 8 -1.10 -10.29 3.01
N THR A 9 -0.77 -11.37 3.71
CA THR A 9 -1.08 -11.53 5.13
C THR A 9 -0.36 -10.47 5.96
N LEU A 10 0.91 -10.17 5.65
CA LEU A 10 1.65 -9.09 6.32
C LEU A 10 0.97 -7.73 6.11
N LEU A 11 0.61 -7.41 4.86
CA LEU A 11 -0.03 -6.14 4.53
C LEU A 11 -1.40 -6.00 5.19
N LYS A 12 -2.18 -7.08 5.27
CA LYS A 12 -3.43 -7.11 6.02
C LYS A 12 -3.19 -6.86 7.50
N ALA A 13 -2.23 -7.57 8.11
CA ALA A 13 -1.91 -7.41 9.52
C ALA A 13 -1.44 -5.99 9.86
N PHE A 14 -0.73 -5.34 8.93
CA PHE A 14 -0.37 -3.93 9.01
C PHE A 14 -1.58 -3.00 8.96
N SER A 15 -2.49 -3.17 8.00
CA SER A 15 -3.72 -2.38 7.94
C SER A 15 -4.56 -2.52 9.21
N ASP A 16 -4.72 -3.76 9.70
CA ASP A 16 -5.46 -4.04 10.93
C ASP A 16 -4.77 -3.41 12.16
N PHE A 17 -3.44 -3.30 12.18
CA PHE A 17 -2.68 -2.64 13.26
C PHE A 17 -2.92 -1.13 13.27
N VAL A 18 -2.77 -0.48 12.11
CA VAL A 18 -3.01 0.95 11.95
C VAL A 18 -4.44 1.32 12.35
N GLU A 19 -5.43 0.51 11.96
CA GLU A 19 -6.83 0.70 12.37
C GLU A 19 -7.04 0.53 13.88
N SER A 20 -6.39 -0.47 14.49
CA SER A 20 -6.55 -0.72 15.93
C SER A 20 -5.94 0.34 16.85
N GLU A 21 -4.96 1.10 16.34
CA GLU A 21 -4.29 2.17 17.07
C GLU A 21 -4.99 3.52 16.90
N ASP A 22 -6.09 3.58 16.14
CA ASP A 22 -6.84 4.82 15.81
C ASP A 22 -5.90 5.94 15.33
N MET A 23 -4.93 5.56 14.50
CA MET A 23 -3.87 6.48 14.06
C MET A 23 -4.44 7.57 13.17
N ALA A 24 -3.94 8.80 13.36
CA ALA A 24 -4.23 9.90 12.44
C ALA A 24 -3.76 9.53 11.02
N GLU A 25 -4.48 10.02 10.00
CA GLU A 25 -4.23 9.69 8.59
C GLU A 25 -2.76 9.92 8.16
N GLU A 26 -2.14 11.01 8.64
CA GLU A 26 -0.74 11.32 8.32
C GLU A 26 0.22 10.28 8.93
N GLN A 27 -0.01 9.85 10.18
CA GLN A 27 0.82 8.84 10.84
C GLN A 27 0.64 7.46 10.18
N ALA A 28 -0.61 7.10 9.85
CA ALA A 28 -0.93 5.89 9.10
C ALA A 28 -0.19 5.87 7.75
N ARG A 29 -0.15 7.02 7.06
CA ARG A 29 0.55 7.19 5.78
C ARG A 29 2.05 7.04 5.93
N GLU A 30 2.67 7.69 6.91
CA GLU A 30 4.12 7.57 7.20
C GLU A 30 4.50 6.10 7.48
N LYS A 31 3.77 5.41 8.36
CA LYS A 31 4.02 3.99 8.65
C LYS A 31 3.81 3.10 7.42
N THR A 32 2.86 3.45 6.55
CA THR A 32 2.62 2.73 5.28
C THR A 32 3.79 2.89 4.33
N GLU A 33 4.34 4.10 4.22
CA GLU A 33 5.53 4.39 3.41
C GLU A 33 6.74 3.61 3.93
N THR A 34 6.99 3.61 5.24
CA THR A 34 8.06 2.82 5.87
C THR A 34 7.96 1.33 5.54
N LEU A 35 6.77 0.72 5.66
CA LEU A 35 6.58 -0.68 5.30
C LEU A 35 6.90 -0.93 3.83
N VAL A 36 6.34 -0.10 2.94
CA VAL A 36 6.50 -0.26 1.49
C VAL A 36 7.95 -0.09 1.08
N ASP A 37 8.67 0.86 1.66
CA ASP A 37 10.08 1.12 1.36
C ASP A 37 10.98 -0.02 1.84
N TYR A 38 10.77 -0.49 3.07
CA TYR A 38 11.49 -1.66 3.58
C TYR A 38 11.24 -2.89 2.71
N ALA A 39 9.98 -3.20 2.42
CA ALA A 39 9.60 -4.34 1.60
C ALA A 39 10.16 -4.24 0.16
N THR A 40 10.16 -3.04 -0.42
CA THR A 40 10.73 -2.79 -1.74
C THR A 40 12.25 -2.97 -1.74
N SER A 41 12.93 -2.52 -0.68
CA SER A 41 14.37 -2.71 -0.52
C SER A 41 14.73 -4.20 -0.42
N GLN A 42 14.06 -4.95 0.46
CA GLN A 42 14.26 -6.39 0.62
C GLN A 42 14.01 -7.13 -0.70
N ALA A 43 12.91 -6.81 -1.40
CA ALA A 43 12.60 -7.39 -2.70
C ALA A 43 13.66 -7.07 -3.78
N ARG A 44 14.31 -5.89 -3.70
CA ARG A 44 15.36 -5.48 -4.64
C ARG A 44 16.63 -6.30 -4.44
N ILE A 45 17.01 -6.56 -3.19
CA ILE A 45 18.22 -7.32 -2.84
C ILE A 45 18.01 -8.83 -2.80
N GLY A 46 16.75 -9.29 -2.86
CA GLY A 46 16.40 -10.71 -2.87
C GLY A 46 16.37 -11.34 -1.48
N GLU A 47 16.25 -10.53 -0.44
CA GLU A 47 16.18 -10.98 0.95
C GLU A 47 14.73 -11.00 1.47
N PRO A 48 14.42 -11.86 2.45
CA PRO A 48 13.13 -11.83 3.12
C PRO A 48 13.02 -10.61 4.07
N MET A 49 11.80 -10.28 4.43
CA MET A 49 11.46 -9.32 5.49
C MET A 49 11.33 -10.06 6.82
N THR A 50 11.56 -9.36 7.94
CA THR A 50 11.25 -9.87 9.28
C THR A 50 10.34 -8.91 10.02
N LEU A 51 9.51 -9.45 10.92
CA LEU A 51 8.64 -8.64 11.75
C LEU A 51 9.42 -7.78 12.74
N ASP A 52 10.54 -8.28 13.27
CA ASP A 52 11.39 -7.53 14.20
C ASP A 52 11.95 -6.27 13.53
N ALA A 53 12.56 -6.39 12.35
CA ALA A 53 13.12 -5.25 11.62
C ALA A 53 12.03 -4.26 11.19
N LEU A 54 10.90 -4.77 10.68
CA LEU A 54 9.79 -3.90 10.28
C LEU A 54 9.18 -3.16 11.48
N SER A 55 9.02 -3.84 12.62
CA SER A 55 8.46 -3.24 13.84
C SER A 55 9.38 -2.14 14.40
N GLU A 56 10.70 -2.36 14.39
CA GLU A 56 11.68 -1.35 14.79
C GLU A 56 11.70 -0.14 13.83
N LEU A 57 11.60 -0.37 12.52
CA LEU A 57 11.53 0.70 11.52
C LEU A 57 10.23 1.52 11.64
N MET A 58 9.13 0.89 12.03
CA MET A 58 7.82 1.55 12.13
C MET A 58 7.69 2.49 13.33
N ASP A 59 8.34 2.17 14.44
CA ASP A 59 8.25 2.95 15.67
C ASP A 59 9.47 2.71 16.56
N ASP A 60 10.44 3.62 16.53
CA ASP A 60 11.67 3.49 17.32
C ASP A 60 11.44 3.70 18.83
N GLN A 61 10.34 4.35 19.21
CA GLN A 61 9.93 4.54 20.60
C GLN A 61 9.23 3.30 21.14
N GLN A 62 8.49 2.60 20.29
CA GLN A 62 7.80 1.34 20.61
C GLN A 62 8.14 0.23 19.62
N PRO A 63 9.41 -0.21 19.55
CA PRO A 63 9.92 -1.10 18.50
C PRO A 63 9.31 -2.51 18.53
N ARG A 64 8.56 -2.83 19.59
CA ARG A 64 7.87 -4.11 19.77
C ARG A 64 6.38 -4.04 19.50
N ALA A 65 5.77 -2.86 19.39
CA ALA A 65 4.31 -2.70 19.32
C ALA A 65 3.71 -3.47 18.14
N PHE A 66 4.26 -3.29 16.95
CA PHE A 66 3.76 -3.97 15.75
C PHE A 66 4.04 -5.49 15.79
N TYR A 67 5.24 -5.89 16.20
CA TYR A 67 5.59 -7.30 16.37
C TYR A 67 4.64 -8.01 17.34
N ASP A 68 4.47 -7.47 18.54
CA ASP A 68 3.66 -8.07 19.59
C ASP A 68 2.18 -8.09 19.18
N TYR A 69 1.69 -7.05 18.50
CA TYR A 69 0.33 -7.03 17.91
C TYR A 69 0.09 -8.20 16.97
N ILE A 70 1.00 -8.43 16.02
CA ILE A 70 0.88 -9.52 15.05
C ILE A 70 0.96 -10.88 15.71
N ARG A 71 1.91 -11.07 16.64
CA ARG A 71 2.08 -12.35 17.35
C ARG A 71 0.88 -12.68 18.24
N ASN A 72 0.29 -11.68 18.88
CA ASN A 72 -0.89 -11.87 19.74
C ASN A 72 -2.16 -12.22 18.95
N LYS A 73 -2.30 -11.72 17.71
CA LYS A 73 -3.45 -11.98 16.84
C LYS A 73 -3.32 -13.23 15.96
N ASP A 74 -2.17 -13.91 16.01
CA ASP A 74 -1.88 -15.15 15.28
C ASP A 74 -2.27 -15.13 13.79
N TYR A 75 -1.68 -14.20 13.04
CA TYR A 75 -1.85 -14.14 11.58
C TYR A 75 -1.22 -15.32 10.83
N GLY A 76 -0.57 -16.26 11.52
CA GLY A 76 0.12 -17.40 10.90
C GLY A 76 1.31 -16.99 10.02
N LEU A 77 1.93 -15.83 10.30
CA LEU A 77 3.11 -15.35 9.57
C LEU A 77 4.38 -16.10 9.96
N SER A 78 5.09 -16.57 8.95
CA SER A 78 6.44 -17.12 9.04
C SER A 78 7.41 -16.09 9.67
N PRO A 79 8.48 -16.52 10.36
CA PRO A 79 9.50 -15.60 10.89
C PRO A 79 10.18 -14.77 9.80
N GLU A 80 10.38 -15.37 8.63
CA GLU A 80 10.88 -14.73 7.43
C GLU A 80 9.74 -14.65 6.41
N ILE A 81 9.45 -13.45 5.93
CA ILE A 81 8.32 -13.17 5.04
C ILE A 81 8.91 -12.77 3.68
N PRO A 82 8.62 -13.50 2.60
CA PRO A 82 9.10 -13.13 1.29
C PRO A 82 8.51 -11.79 0.84
N ALA A 83 9.31 -10.98 0.15
CA ALA A 83 8.90 -9.68 -0.37
C ALA A 83 8.41 -9.79 -1.82
N ASP A 84 7.16 -10.21 -2.02
CA ASP A 84 6.58 -10.37 -3.35
C ASP A 84 6.30 -9.01 -4.02
N LYS A 85 7.12 -8.64 -5.00
CA LYS A 85 7.03 -7.36 -5.74
C LYS A 85 5.64 -7.12 -6.34
N ARG A 86 4.98 -8.17 -6.82
CA ARG A 86 3.66 -8.04 -7.47
C ARG A 86 2.63 -7.60 -6.44
N THR A 87 2.60 -8.26 -5.31
CA THR A 87 1.69 -7.97 -4.19
C THR A 87 1.96 -6.59 -3.59
N LEU A 88 3.23 -6.21 -3.38
CA LEU A 88 3.60 -4.88 -2.89
C LEU A 88 3.14 -3.76 -3.85
N ASN A 89 3.29 -3.97 -5.16
CA ASN A 89 2.81 -2.99 -6.14
C ASN A 89 1.28 -2.87 -6.15
N GLN A 90 0.55 -3.98 -5.97
CA GLN A 90 -0.92 -3.98 -5.87
C GLN A 90 -1.41 -3.25 -4.61
N PHE A 91 -0.67 -3.36 -3.51
CA PHE A 91 -0.95 -2.63 -2.29
C PHE A 91 -0.72 -1.13 -2.43
N ARG A 92 0.40 -0.72 -3.05
CA ARG A 92 0.73 0.69 -3.23
C ARG A 92 -0.20 1.41 -4.21
N ARG A 93 -0.69 0.72 -5.23
CA ARG A 93 -1.38 1.36 -6.37
C ARG A 93 -2.52 0.53 -6.92
N PHE A 94 -3.60 1.21 -7.25
CA PHE A 94 -4.60 0.69 -8.17
C PHE A 94 -4.06 0.77 -9.60
N THR A 95 -4.27 -0.29 -10.39
CA THR A 95 -3.90 -0.33 -11.80
C THR A 95 -4.98 -1.01 -12.62
N GLY A 96 -5.28 -0.49 -13.80
CA GLY A 96 -6.28 -1.05 -14.72
C GLY A 96 -5.92 -0.74 -16.17
N ARG A 97 -6.19 -1.69 -17.08
CA ARG A 97 -5.97 -1.52 -18.52
C ARG A 97 -7.14 -2.14 -19.28
N ALA A 98 -7.68 -1.41 -20.25
CA ALA A 98 -8.74 -1.88 -21.14
C ALA A 98 -8.74 -1.02 -22.42
N GLU A 99 -8.85 -1.63 -23.61
CA GLU A 99 -9.16 -0.94 -24.88
C GLU A 99 -8.40 0.40 -25.13
N GLY A 100 -7.08 0.43 -24.91
CA GLY A 100 -6.26 1.64 -25.11
C GLY A 100 -6.26 2.63 -23.93
N LEU A 101 -7.01 2.35 -22.86
CA LEU A 101 -6.96 3.04 -21.57
C LEU A 101 -5.98 2.32 -20.63
N SER A 102 -5.15 3.12 -19.95
CA SER A 102 -4.27 2.65 -18.88
C SER A 102 -4.36 3.62 -17.70
N ILE A 103 -4.80 3.11 -16.55
CA ILE A 103 -4.97 3.88 -15.31
C ILE A 103 -4.02 3.31 -14.25
N SER A 104 -3.32 4.19 -13.54
CA SER A 104 -2.49 3.82 -12.38
C SER A 104 -2.38 4.98 -11.41
N PHE A 105 -2.81 4.80 -10.17
CA PHE A 105 -2.74 5.82 -9.11
C PHE A 105 -2.46 5.19 -7.74
N GLU A 106 -1.88 5.97 -6.82
CA GLU A 106 -1.56 5.48 -5.47
C GLU A 106 -2.83 5.28 -4.65
N ALA A 107 -2.85 4.22 -3.84
CA ALA A 107 -4.03 3.84 -3.08
C ALA A 107 -4.56 4.99 -2.20
N HIS A 108 -3.65 5.76 -1.58
CA HIS A 108 -4.00 6.92 -0.74
C HIS A 108 -4.74 8.06 -1.49
N LEU A 109 -4.72 8.05 -2.83
CA LEU A 109 -5.46 9.04 -3.63
C LEU A 109 -6.95 8.71 -3.75
N LEU A 110 -7.35 7.47 -3.44
CA LEU A 110 -8.76 7.08 -3.39
C LEU A 110 -9.45 7.76 -2.20
N GLY A 111 -10.63 8.35 -2.42
CA GLY A 111 -11.35 9.14 -1.42
C GLY A 111 -10.89 10.61 -1.33
N SER A 112 -9.75 10.97 -1.92
CA SER A 112 -9.24 12.34 -1.95
C SER A 112 -9.27 12.94 -3.37
N LYS A 113 -8.31 12.57 -4.22
CA LYS A 113 -8.22 13.05 -5.62
C LYS A 113 -8.93 12.14 -6.60
N VAL A 114 -9.12 10.89 -6.23
CA VAL A 114 -9.79 9.86 -7.04
C VAL A 114 -10.99 9.35 -6.27
N GLU A 115 -12.16 9.32 -6.90
CA GLU A 115 -13.38 8.76 -6.33
C GLU A 115 -13.87 7.62 -7.21
N TYR A 116 -14.30 6.52 -6.60
CA TYR A 116 -14.99 5.44 -7.30
C TYR A 116 -16.48 5.49 -6.96
N ASP A 117 -17.31 5.67 -7.98
CA ASP A 117 -18.77 5.58 -7.92
C ASP A 117 -19.15 4.18 -8.41
N GLU A 118 -19.35 3.26 -7.47
CA GLU A 118 -19.65 1.86 -7.74
C GLU A 118 -21.02 1.68 -8.41
N GLU A 119 -22.02 2.48 -8.03
CA GLU A 119 -23.38 2.39 -8.60
C GLU A 119 -23.41 2.68 -10.11
N ARG A 120 -22.52 3.58 -10.56
CA ARG A 120 -22.42 4.00 -11.97
C ARG A 120 -21.22 3.42 -12.71
N ASP A 121 -20.40 2.62 -12.02
CA ASP A 121 -19.11 2.12 -12.50
C ASP A 121 -18.22 3.25 -13.09
N MET A 122 -18.03 4.33 -12.32
CA MET A 122 -17.25 5.48 -12.74
C MET A 122 -16.06 5.76 -11.82
N LEU A 123 -14.92 6.11 -12.42
CA LEU A 123 -13.78 6.65 -11.71
C LEU A 123 -13.66 8.16 -11.99
N ILE A 124 -13.81 8.98 -10.95
CA ILE A 124 -13.73 10.44 -11.04
C ILE A 124 -12.33 10.87 -10.59
N ILE A 125 -11.58 11.52 -11.48
CA ILE A 125 -10.26 12.08 -11.16
C ILE A 125 -10.36 13.59 -11.05
N ARG A 126 -10.22 14.11 -9.84
CA ARG A 126 -10.19 15.55 -9.56
C ARG A 126 -8.78 16.08 -9.77
N GLN A 127 -8.67 17.38 -10.08
CA GLN A 127 -7.39 18.07 -10.27
C GLN A 127 -6.45 17.34 -11.25
N LEU A 128 -6.93 17.09 -12.47
CA LEU A 128 -6.17 16.38 -13.51
C LEU A 128 -4.74 16.92 -13.66
N PRO A 129 -3.74 16.04 -13.92
CA PRO A 129 -2.38 16.46 -14.22
C PRO A 129 -2.35 17.53 -15.32
N THR A 130 -1.55 18.58 -15.14
CA THR A 130 -1.49 19.74 -16.05
C THR A 130 -1.31 19.32 -17.50
N GLN A 131 -0.42 18.36 -17.75
CA GLN A 131 -0.17 17.83 -19.10
C GLN A 131 -1.41 17.21 -19.75
N LEU A 132 -2.21 16.45 -18.98
CA LEU A 132 -3.46 15.86 -19.49
C LEU A 132 -4.52 16.94 -19.70
N LYS A 133 -4.64 17.87 -18.75
CA LYS A 133 -5.57 19.01 -18.84
C LYS A 133 -5.31 19.86 -20.09
N ASP A 134 -4.04 20.12 -20.40
CA ASP A 134 -3.65 20.91 -21.58
C ASP A 134 -3.93 20.17 -22.89
N GLN A 135 -3.65 18.86 -22.95
CA GLN A 135 -4.00 18.03 -24.12
C GLN A 135 -5.51 18.03 -24.39
N LEU A 136 -6.33 17.95 -23.34
CA LEU A 136 -7.79 17.98 -23.46
C LEU A 136 -8.30 19.35 -23.93
N LYS A 137 -7.71 20.45 -23.43
CA LYS A 137 -8.08 21.81 -23.86
C LYS A 137 -7.77 22.08 -25.32
N ARG A 138 -6.58 21.70 -25.80
CA ARG A 138 -6.15 21.92 -27.20
C ARG A 138 -7.01 21.19 -28.24
N ARG A 139 -7.76 20.16 -27.84
CA ARG A 139 -8.69 19.44 -28.73
C ARG A 139 -10.11 20.02 -28.73
N LYS A 140 -10.39 20.97 -27.84
CA LYS A 140 -11.68 21.70 -27.80
C LYS A 140 -11.67 22.95 -28.67
N ASP A 141 -10.49 23.43 -29.03
CA ASP A 141 -10.26 24.48 -30.03
C ASP A 141 -10.19 23.85 -31.44
#